data_AF-A0A1B6IG33-F1
#
_entry.id   AF-A0A1B6IG33-F1
#
_cell.length_a   1.000
_cell.length_b   1.000
_cell.length_c   1.000
_cell.angle_alpha   90.00
_cell.angle_beta   90.00
_cell.angle_gamma   90.00
#
_symmetry.space_group_name_H-M   'P 1'
#
loop_
_entity.id
_entity.type
_entity.pdbx_description
1 polymer ?
#
loop_
_entity_poly.entity_id
_entity_poly.type
_entity_poly.pdbx_seq_one_letter_code
_entity_poly.pdbx_strand_id
1 'polypeptide(L)'
;MNHAAILALGGIGGDVLRVLYDEEVLTAMLAFIHPCEKTILKQLINIADSYKTLKCFTRRIPHFGKEQITLDDGSKIMPGMYLRAFSSGLHDSLEPYRTNLVNLEKKILEFPETTLSGILSEVLPFVPLLTTLNSIVNQIVTNKLHGCKILQMLHQNLLSGIDMVDTAMARIIQCCHQVMLKQLTSWLLHGHLLDPYSEFFIESCMTSTDGLHSSMTTLDSESVPDNVLNEPLTEYRIVLDQVPSYIPPSVPEKAKFVGSM
;
A
#
# COMPACT_ATOMS: atom_id res chain seq x y z
N MET A 1 28.69 4.57 19.57
CA MET A 1 28.26 4.35 18.16
C MET A 1 27.13 3.33 18.03
N ASN A 2 27.19 2.18 18.70
CA ASN A 2 26.16 1.12 18.58
C ASN A 2 24.71 1.59 18.85
N HIS A 3 24.49 2.37 19.91
CA HIS A 3 23.17 2.94 20.22
C HIS A 3 22.67 3.91 19.12
N ALA A 4 23.57 4.69 18.51
CA ALA A 4 23.23 5.56 17.39
C ALA A 4 22.92 4.75 16.11
N ALA A 5 23.60 3.62 15.91
CA ALA A 5 23.31 2.69 14.81
C ALA A 5 21.91 2.07 14.92
N ILE A 6 21.52 1.59 16.10
CA ILE A 6 20.17 1.06 16.35
C ILE A 6 19.10 2.14 16.14
N LEU A 7 19.31 3.34 16.71
CA LEU A 7 18.38 4.46 16.55
C LEU A 7 18.12 4.73 15.07
N ALA A 8 19.18 4.86 14.27
CA ALA A 8 19.05 5.09 12.84
C ALA A 8 18.31 3.94 12.13
N LEU A 9 18.62 2.68 12.43
CA LEU A 9 17.90 1.51 11.91
C LEU A 9 16.41 1.50 12.28
N GLY A 10 16.03 2.10 13.41
CA GLY A 10 14.64 2.31 13.83
C GLY A 10 13.92 3.45 13.09
N GLY A 11 14.61 4.14 12.20
CA GLY A 11 14.11 5.28 11.44
C GLY A 11 14.02 6.58 12.26
N ILE A 12 14.74 6.67 13.39
CA ILE A 12 14.81 7.86 14.25
C ILE A 12 16.29 8.27 14.36
N GLY A 13 16.64 9.50 13.97
CA GLY A 13 18.02 9.97 14.14
C GLY A 13 19.02 9.44 13.09
N GLY A 14 18.55 9.07 11.90
CA GLY A 14 19.43 8.89 10.74
C GLY A 14 20.28 10.12 10.47
N ASP A 15 19.76 11.32 10.75
CA ASP A 15 20.51 12.58 10.68
C ASP A 15 21.67 12.65 11.68
N VAL A 16 21.60 11.97 12.83
CA VAL A 16 22.74 11.91 13.76
C VAL A 16 23.88 11.09 13.16
N LEU A 17 23.58 9.96 12.51
CA LEU A 17 24.60 9.18 11.78
C LEU A 17 25.06 9.87 10.50
N ARG A 18 24.18 10.62 9.82
CA ARG A 18 24.49 11.36 8.60
C ARG A 18 25.34 12.60 8.90
N VAL A 19 25.08 13.30 10.00
CA VAL A 19 25.96 14.34 10.54
C VAL A 19 27.30 13.75 10.98
N LEU A 20 27.33 12.52 11.50
CA LEU A 20 28.58 11.77 11.71
C LEU A 20 29.26 11.30 10.42
N TYR A 21 28.62 11.43 9.24
CA TYR A 21 29.15 11.01 7.95
C TYR A 21 29.52 12.20 7.03
N ASP A 22 28.76 13.31 7.06
CA ASP A 22 28.84 14.43 6.12
C ASP A 22 29.61 15.67 6.64
N GLU A 23 29.78 15.86 7.96
CA GLU A 23 30.37 17.12 8.46
C GLU A 23 31.87 17.00 8.79
N GLU A 24 32.66 17.92 8.19
CA GLU A 24 34.06 18.25 8.51
C GLU A 24 34.29 18.58 10.00
N VAL A 25 33.24 18.77 10.80
CA VAL A 25 33.31 19.18 12.21
C VAL A 25 33.68 18.03 13.16
N LEU A 26 33.57 16.76 12.76
CA LEU A 26 33.98 15.60 13.59
C LEU A 26 35.21 14.85 13.07
N THR A 27 36.03 15.53 12.26
CA THR A 27 37.28 15.01 11.67
C THR A 27 38.25 14.44 12.72
N ALA A 28 38.20 14.90 13.98
CA ALA A 28 39.05 14.38 15.05
C ALA A 28 38.59 13.01 15.63
N MET A 29 37.28 12.68 15.61
CA MET A 29 36.78 11.38 16.09
C MET A 29 36.58 10.36 14.96
N LEU A 30 36.30 10.80 13.73
CA LEU A 30 36.22 9.92 12.54
C LEU A 30 37.56 9.59 11.89
N ALA A 31 38.64 10.30 12.23
CA ALA A 31 40.00 9.93 11.82
C ALA A 31 40.44 8.58 12.41
N PHE A 32 39.79 8.12 13.49
CA PHE A 32 40.08 6.84 14.14
C PHE A 32 39.23 5.67 13.60
N ILE A 33 38.27 5.91 12.71
CA ILE A 33 37.37 4.86 12.19
C ILE A 33 38.02 4.21 10.97
N HIS A 34 38.20 2.90 11.03
CA HIS A 34 38.83 2.13 9.96
C HIS A 34 37.99 2.20 8.66
N PRO A 35 38.60 2.22 7.46
CA PRO A 35 37.85 2.26 6.19
C PRO A 35 36.77 1.16 6.06
N CYS A 36 37.00 -0.02 6.64
CA CYS A 36 36.00 -1.10 6.68
C CYS A 36 34.76 -0.75 7.51
N GLU A 37 34.93 -0.08 8.64
CA GLU A 37 33.82 0.34 9.51
C GLU A 37 32.98 1.43 8.83
N LYS A 38 33.62 2.30 8.04
CA LYS A 38 32.90 3.29 7.21
C LYS A 38 32.00 2.62 6.17
N THR A 39 32.46 1.55 5.53
CA THR A 39 31.66 0.77 4.58
C THR A 39 30.47 0.10 5.26
N ILE A 40 30.67 -0.49 6.44
CA ILE A 40 29.60 -1.10 7.24
C ILE A 40 28.56 -0.05 7.64
N LEU A 41 29.01 1.12 8.09
CA LEU A 41 28.12 2.21 8.48
C LEU A 41 27.27 2.69 7.30
N LYS A 42 27.87 2.82 6.10
CA LYS A 42 27.14 3.17 4.88
C LYS A 42 26.07 2.14 4.54
N GLN A 43 26.36 0.85 4.68
CA GLN A 43 25.37 -0.21 4.47
C GLN A 43 24.22 -0.12 5.48
N LEU A 44 24.52 0.09 6.76
CA LEU A 44 23.50 0.28 7.80
C LEU A 44 22.62 1.51 7.53
N ILE A 45 23.20 2.62 7.08
CA ILE A 45 22.45 3.83 6.69
C ILE A 45 21.50 3.53 5.54
N ASN A 46 21.95 2.83 4.49
CA ASN A 46 21.09 2.46 3.37
C ASN A 46 19.89 1.59 3.81
N ILE A 47 20.11 0.67 4.75
CA ILE A 47 19.04 -0.17 5.30
C ILE A 47 18.07 0.67 6.15
N ALA A 48 18.61 1.55 6.99
CA ALA A 48 17.84 2.49 7.79
C ALA A 48 16.97 3.38 6.91
N ASP A 49 17.51 3.93 5.82
CA ASP A 49 16.77 4.77 4.86
C ASP A 49 15.69 3.97 4.13
N SER A 50 15.99 2.73 3.75
CA SER A 50 15.02 1.82 3.14
C SER A 50 13.84 1.54 4.08
N TYR A 51 14.10 1.29 5.36
CA TYR A 51 13.06 1.10 6.37
C TYR A 51 12.30 2.41 6.67
N LYS A 52 13.01 3.54 6.79
CA LYS A 52 12.44 4.87 7.04
C LYS A 52 11.44 5.23 5.96
N THR A 53 11.76 4.95 4.70
CA THR A 53 10.87 5.22 3.55
C THR A 53 9.54 4.48 3.69
N LEU A 54 9.58 3.18 4.00
CA LEU A 54 8.38 2.36 4.25
C LEU A 54 7.59 2.84 5.47
N LYS A 55 8.28 3.22 6.55
CA LYS A 55 7.66 3.74 7.78
C LYS A 55 6.98 5.09 7.54
N CYS A 56 7.60 5.98 6.78
CA CYS A 56 7.00 7.27 6.39
C CYS A 56 5.78 7.04 5.49
N PHE A 57 5.87 6.13 4.53
CA PHE A 57 4.75 5.79 3.65
C PHE A 57 3.54 5.28 4.43
N THR A 58 3.73 4.32 5.34
CA THR A 58 2.64 3.77 6.16
C THR A 58 1.96 4.82 7.05
N ARG A 59 2.72 5.78 7.58
CA ARG A 59 2.20 6.90 8.41
C ARG A 59 1.45 7.96 7.61
N ARG A 60 1.82 8.16 6.34
CA ARG A 60 1.20 9.18 5.47
C ARG A 60 -0.19 8.82 5.00
N ILE A 61 -0.51 7.53 4.95
CA ILE A 61 -1.82 7.07 4.50
C ILE A 61 -2.82 7.27 5.64
N PRO A 62 -3.77 8.22 5.50
CA PRO A 62 -4.72 8.49 6.56
C PRO A 62 -5.70 7.31 6.67
N HIS A 63 -6.10 6.99 7.90
CA HIS A 63 -7.09 5.94 8.17
C HIS A 63 -8.49 6.31 7.66
N PHE A 64 -8.79 7.62 7.57
CA PHE A 64 -10.08 8.17 7.13
C PHE A 64 -9.87 9.42 6.26
N GLY A 65 -10.79 9.68 5.32
CA GLY A 65 -10.76 10.85 4.44
C GLY A 65 -10.74 10.52 2.95
N LYS A 66 -11.09 11.49 2.10
CA LYS A 66 -11.01 11.38 0.63
C LYS A 66 -9.95 12.32 0.02
N GLU A 67 -9.18 13.00 0.87
CA GLU A 67 -8.20 14.00 0.44
C GLU A 67 -7.00 13.33 -0.23
N GLN A 68 -6.52 13.93 -1.33
CA GLN A 68 -5.33 13.42 -2.03
C GLN A 68 -4.09 13.57 -1.16
N ILE A 69 -3.30 12.49 -1.07
CA ILE A 69 -2.02 12.50 -0.37
C ILE A 69 -0.96 13.05 -1.32
N THR A 70 -0.33 14.16 -0.95
CA THR A 70 0.87 14.65 -1.64
C THR A 70 2.10 13.95 -1.05
N LEU A 71 2.84 13.23 -1.87
CA LEU A 71 4.11 12.61 -1.50
C LEU A 71 5.28 13.59 -1.68
N ASP A 72 6.44 13.25 -1.11
CA ASP A 72 7.66 14.10 -1.16
C ASP A 72 8.10 14.45 -2.59
N ASP A 73 7.78 13.60 -3.55
CA ASP A 73 8.05 13.79 -4.98
C ASP A 73 7.01 14.69 -5.69
N GLY A 74 6.10 15.32 -4.93
CA GLY A 74 4.97 16.11 -5.47
C GLY A 74 3.85 15.28 -6.10
N SER A 75 4.02 13.95 -6.17
CA SER A 75 3.02 13.01 -6.67
C SER A 75 1.80 12.96 -5.76
N LYS A 76 0.60 13.10 -6.36
CA LYS A 76 -0.69 12.99 -5.65
C LYS A 76 -1.28 11.59 -5.83
N ILE A 77 -1.66 10.96 -4.72
CA ILE A 77 -2.31 9.64 -4.69
C ILE A 77 -3.67 9.75 -4.01
N MET A 78 -4.69 9.11 -4.57
CA MET A 78 -5.99 9.00 -3.90
C MET A 78 -5.94 7.90 -2.83
N PRO A 79 -6.30 8.21 -1.56
CA PRO A 79 -6.40 7.18 -0.53
C PRO A 79 -7.67 6.35 -0.73
N GLY A 80 -7.51 5.15 -1.28
CA GLY A 80 -8.56 4.16 -1.38
C GLY A 80 -8.53 3.12 -0.25
N MET A 81 -9.58 2.31 -0.13
CA MET A 81 -9.67 1.18 0.82
C MET A 81 -8.56 0.16 0.58
N TYR A 82 -8.23 -0.11 -0.68
CA TYR A 82 -7.17 -1.06 -1.03
C TYR A 82 -5.79 -0.54 -0.66
N LEU A 83 -5.52 0.75 -0.88
CA LEU A 83 -4.27 1.38 -0.48
C LEU A 83 -4.11 1.39 1.06
N ARG A 84 -5.20 1.57 1.80
CA ARG A 84 -5.19 1.47 3.27
C ARG A 84 -4.93 0.05 3.76
N ALA A 85 -5.61 -0.93 3.16
CA ALA A 85 -5.38 -2.33 3.49
C ALA A 85 -3.94 -2.76 3.17
N PHE A 86 -3.40 -2.29 2.04
CA PHE A 86 -1.98 -2.45 1.69
C PHE A 86 -1.07 -1.83 2.75
N SER A 87 -1.32 -0.58 3.16
CA SER A 87 -0.54 0.09 4.21
C SER A 87 -0.56 -0.67 5.54
N SER A 88 -1.72 -1.18 5.93
CA SER A 88 -1.87 -1.99 7.15
C SER A 88 -1.10 -3.31 7.03
N GLY A 89 -1.23 -4.01 5.90
CA GLY A 89 -0.48 -5.24 5.64
C GLY A 89 1.02 -5.00 5.61
N LEU A 90 1.46 -3.89 5.00
CA LEU A 90 2.86 -3.47 4.96
C LEU A 90 3.39 -3.17 6.36
N HIS A 91 2.62 -2.46 7.18
CA HIS A 91 2.98 -2.17 8.56
C HIS A 91 3.20 -3.46 9.35
N ASP A 92 2.30 -4.44 9.19
CA ASP A 92 2.38 -5.73 9.89
C ASP A 92 3.54 -6.59 9.39
N SER A 93 3.80 -6.60 8.07
CA SER A 93 4.90 -7.38 7.47
C SER A 93 6.28 -6.88 7.90
N LEU A 94 6.39 -5.66 8.42
CA LEU A 94 7.60 -5.10 8.99
C LEU A 94 7.80 -5.42 10.49
N GLU A 95 6.85 -6.09 11.13
CA GLU A 95 6.93 -6.46 12.55
C GLU A 95 8.13 -7.37 12.90
N PRO A 96 8.50 -8.38 12.07
CA PRO A 96 9.68 -9.19 12.35
C PRO A 96 10.97 -8.38 12.41
N TYR A 97 11.12 -7.38 11.53
CA TYR A 97 12.25 -6.46 11.54
C TYR A 97 12.27 -5.60 12.81
N ARG A 98 11.12 -5.04 13.22
CA ARG A 98 11.01 -4.27 14.47
C ARG A 98 11.36 -5.10 15.70
N THR A 99 10.86 -6.33 15.74
CA THR A 99 11.14 -7.28 16.83
C THR A 99 12.63 -7.62 16.89
N ASN A 100 13.26 -7.87 15.74
CA ASN A 100 14.69 -8.10 15.66
C ASN A 100 15.50 -6.89 16.17
N LEU A 101 15.07 -5.67 15.83
CA LEU A 101 15.74 -4.46 16.30
C LEU A 101 15.66 -4.29 17.83
N VAL A 102 14.50 -4.60 18.43
CA VAL A 102 14.33 -4.59 19.90
C VAL A 102 15.21 -5.66 20.57
N ASN A 103 15.32 -6.85 19.96
CA ASN A 103 16.20 -7.90 20.47
C ASN A 103 17.68 -7.51 20.35
N LEU A 104 18.04 -6.84 19.26
CA LEU A 104 19.39 -6.31 19.05
C LEU A 104 19.73 -5.22 20.07
N GLU A 105 18.78 -4.36 20.41
CA GLU A 105 18.94 -3.35 21.47
C GLU A 105 19.21 -4.00 22.82
N LYS A 106 18.41 -4.99 23.22
CA LYS A 106 18.65 -5.77 24.45
C LYS A 106 20.02 -6.43 24.46
N LYS A 107 20.42 -7.05 23.35
CA LYS A 107 21.73 -7.70 23.19
C LYS A 107 22.88 -6.71 23.37
N ILE A 108 22.74 -5.47 22.89
CA ILE A 108 23.76 -4.43 23.07
C ILE A 108 23.82 -3.91 24.51
N LEU A 109 22.69 -3.87 25.20
CA LEU A 109 22.63 -3.52 26.63
C LEU A 109 23.28 -4.62 27.50
N GLU A 110 23.09 -5.89 27.16
CA GLU A 110 23.69 -7.04 27.85
C GLU A 110 25.18 -7.21 27.53
N PHE A 111 25.57 -7.01 26.27
CA PHE A 111 26.93 -7.19 25.76
C PHE A 111 27.43 -5.91 25.07
N PRO A 112 28.06 -4.99 25.83
CA PRO A 112 28.54 -3.72 25.28
C PRO A 112 29.69 -3.88 24.25
N GLU A 113 30.33 -5.06 24.19
CA GLU A 113 31.37 -5.39 23.20
C GLU A 113 30.83 -5.75 21.81
N THR A 114 29.51 -5.71 21.59
CA THR A 114 28.92 -5.99 20.28
C THR A 114 29.49 -5.05 19.22
N THR A 115 30.10 -5.61 18.17
CA THR A 115 30.72 -4.82 17.09
C THR A 115 29.68 -4.38 16.04
N LEU A 116 30.00 -3.34 15.28
CA LEU A 116 29.17 -2.88 14.15
C LEU A 116 28.93 -3.99 13.11
N SER A 117 29.92 -4.86 12.89
CA SER A 117 29.78 -6.03 12.03
C SER A 117 28.74 -7.03 12.54
N GLY A 118 28.66 -7.22 13.86
CA GLY A 118 27.64 -8.07 14.49
C GLY A 118 26.23 -7.51 14.31
N ILE A 119 26.07 -6.19 14.44
CA ILE A 119 24.80 -5.50 14.15
C ILE A 119 24.42 -5.72 12.67
N LEU A 120 25.37 -5.52 11.76
CA LEU A 120 25.12 -5.71 10.32
C LEU A 120 24.69 -7.15 10.00
N SER A 121 25.34 -8.17 10.57
CA SER A 121 24.98 -9.58 10.31
C SER A 121 23.55 -9.93 10.72
N GLU A 122 23.02 -9.30 11.78
CA GLU A 122 21.65 -9.54 12.26
C GLU A 122 20.59 -8.83 11.40
N VAL A 123 20.99 -7.76 10.70
CA VAL A 123 20.09 -6.91 9.92
C VAL A 123 20.11 -7.27 8.43
N LEU A 124 21.23 -7.79 7.91
CA LEU A 124 21.41 -8.21 6.52
C LEU A 124 20.30 -9.13 5.97
N PRO A 125 19.76 -10.11 6.73
CA PRO A 125 18.70 -10.98 6.23
C PRO A 125 17.41 -10.23 5.83
N PHE A 126 17.19 -9.03 6.37
CA PHE A 126 16.00 -8.22 6.07
C PHE A 126 16.17 -7.33 4.82
N VAL A 127 17.36 -7.24 4.24
CA VAL A 127 17.62 -6.41 3.06
C VAL A 127 16.74 -6.79 1.86
N PRO A 128 16.58 -8.08 1.49
CA PRO A 128 15.72 -8.46 0.37
C PRO A 128 14.26 -8.06 0.62
N LEU A 129 13.76 -8.28 1.85
CA LEU A 129 12.41 -7.88 2.26
C LEU A 129 12.19 -6.37 2.08
N LEU A 130 13.06 -5.56 2.66
CA LEU A 130 12.95 -4.10 2.57
C LEU A 130 13.06 -3.60 1.13
N THR A 131 13.93 -4.21 0.32
CA THR A 131 14.11 -3.83 -1.08
C THR A 131 12.88 -4.15 -1.92
N THR A 132 12.33 -5.36 -1.79
CA THR A 132 11.11 -5.77 -2.51
C THR A 132 9.91 -4.91 -2.12
N LEU A 133 9.71 -4.66 -0.83
CA LEU A 133 8.62 -3.81 -0.35
C LEU A 133 8.76 -2.37 -0.84
N ASN A 134 9.98 -1.79 -0.84
CA ASN A 134 10.21 -0.46 -1.39
C ASN A 134 9.95 -0.40 -2.89
N SER A 135 10.35 -1.44 -3.64
CA SER A 135 10.05 -1.54 -5.07
C SER A 135 8.54 -1.51 -5.33
N ILE A 136 7.76 -2.29 -4.57
CA ILE A 136 6.29 -2.33 -4.69
C ILE A 136 5.67 -0.98 -4.33
N VAL A 137 6.10 -0.36 -3.23
CA VAL A 137 5.63 0.98 -2.86
C VAL A 137 5.93 1.98 -3.97
N ASN A 138 7.14 1.99 -4.51
CA ASN A 138 7.51 2.86 -5.62
C ASN A 138 6.66 2.60 -6.86
N GLN A 139 6.38 1.35 -7.23
CA GLN A 139 5.50 1.03 -8.35
C GLN A 139 4.07 1.51 -8.14
N ILE A 140 3.52 1.42 -6.92
CA ILE A 140 2.21 1.96 -6.57
C ILE A 140 2.19 3.48 -6.75
N VAL A 141 3.24 4.15 -6.30
CA VAL A 141 3.39 5.61 -6.37
C VAL A 141 3.55 6.09 -7.81
N THR A 142 4.52 5.54 -8.54
CA THR A 142 4.86 5.96 -9.91
C THR A 142 3.71 5.70 -10.89
N ASN A 143 3.04 4.55 -10.78
CA ASN A 143 1.93 4.19 -11.66
C ASN A 143 0.57 4.71 -11.16
N LYS A 144 0.52 5.38 -10.00
CA LYS A 144 -0.70 5.88 -9.34
C LYS A 144 -1.79 4.82 -9.28
N LEU A 145 -1.41 3.61 -8.85
CA LEU A 145 -2.31 2.47 -8.81
C LEU A 145 -3.43 2.70 -7.81
N HIS A 146 -4.65 2.33 -8.20
CA HIS A 146 -5.84 2.56 -7.41
C HIS A 146 -6.78 1.34 -7.48
N GLY A 147 -7.37 0.98 -6.34
CA GLY A 147 -8.31 -0.12 -6.23
C GLY A 147 -7.73 -1.50 -6.49
N CYS A 148 -8.48 -2.35 -7.19
CA CYS A 148 -8.13 -3.73 -7.49
C CYS A 148 -6.85 -3.89 -8.33
N LYS A 149 -6.41 -2.84 -9.03
CA LYS A 149 -5.08 -2.82 -9.69
C LYS A 149 -3.93 -3.06 -8.72
N ILE A 150 -4.08 -2.62 -7.46
CA ILE A 150 -3.09 -2.88 -6.41
C ILE A 150 -3.00 -4.39 -6.18
N LEU A 151 -4.13 -5.12 -6.13
CA LEU A 151 -4.09 -6.58 -6.00
C LEU A 151 -3.44 -7.26 -7.19
N GLN A 152 -3.70 -6.79 -8.40
CA GLN A 152 -3.08 -7.36 -9.60
C GLN A 152 -1.56 -7.24 -9.53
N MET A 153 -1.04 -6.06 -9.17
CA MET A 153 0.39 -5.83 -9.00
C MET A 153 1.00 -6.66 -7.87
N LEU A 154 0.31 -6.80 -6.74
CA LEU A 154 0.78 -7.64 -5.64
C LEU A 154 0.87 -9.11 -6.06
N HIS A 155 -0.13 -9.61 -6.80
CA HIS A 155 -0.14 -10.99 -7.28
C HIS A 155 1.01 -11.27 -8.26
N GLN A 156 1.38 -10.31 -9.10
CA GLN A 156 2.54 -10.45 -10.00
C GLN A 156 3.88 -10.58 -9.25
N ASN A 157 3.95 -10.07 -8.01
CA ASN A 157 5.15 -10.08 -7.17
C ASN A 157 5.09 -11.12 -6.03
N LEU A 158 4.17 -12.08 -6.08
CA LEU A 158 3.92 -13.02 -4.98
C LEU A 158 5.01 -14.09 -4.79
N LEU A 159 5.80 -14.39 -5.82
CA LEU A 159 6.80 -15.46 -5.79
C LEU A 159 8.20 -14.87 -5.97
N SER A 160 8.81 -14.45 -4.87
CA SER A 160 10.21 -14.03 -4.85
C SER A 160 11.18 -15.20 -4.61
N GLY A 161 10.69 -16.34 -4.10
CA GLY A 161 11.50 -17.51 -3.76
C GLY A 161 12.29 -17.35 -2.46
N ILE A 162 11.98 -16.33 -1.67
CA ILE A 162 12.56 -16.08 -0.35
C ILE A 162 11.41 -16.14 0.66
N ASP A 163 11.40 -17.15 1.52
CA ASP A 163 10.29 -17.43 2.45
C ASP A 163 9.83 -16.20 3.25
N MET A 164 10.77 -15.37 3.71
CA MET A 164 10.48 -14.13 4.45
C MET A 164 9.69 -13.12 3.60
N VAL A 165 10.08 -12.97 2.33
CA VAL A 165 9.42 -12.07 1.38
C VAL A 165 8.05 -12.62 1.00
N ASP A 166 7.97 -13.92 0.70
CA ASP A 166 6.73 -14.57 0.27
C ASP A 166 5.69 -14.55 1.40
N THR A 167 6.11 -14.75 2.66
CA THR A 167 5.25 -14.62 3.84
C THR A 167 4.73 -13.19 4.02
N ALA A 168 5.61 -12.19 3.88
CA ALA A 168 5.24 -10.78 3.96
C ALA A 168 4.27 -10.38 2.84
N MET A 169 4.50 -10.85 1.61
CA MET A 169 3.65 -10.62 0.46
C MET A 169 2.28 -11.27 0.60
N ALA A 170 2.23 -12.53 1.05
CA ALA A 170 0.98 -13.24 1.32
C ALA A 170 0.12 -12.49 2.34
N ARG A 171 0.73 -11.97 3.42
CA ARG A 171 0.02 -11.17 4.43
C ARG A 171 -0.56 -9.87 3.85
N ILE A 172 0.22 -9.16 3.04
CA ILE A 172 -0.23 -7.92 2.38
C ILE A 172 -1.39 -8.21 1.42
N ILE A 173 -1.27 -9.24 0.59
CA ILE A 173 -2.33 -9.67 -0.33
C ILE A 173 -3.60 -10.04 0.43
N GLN A 174 -3.48 -10.79 1.52
CA GLN A 174 -4.60 -11.19 2.35
C GLN A 174 -5.37 -9.97 2.88
N CYS A 175 -4.67 -8.94 3.38
CA CYS A 175 -5.29 -7.69 3.82
C CYS A 175 -6.10 -7.03 2.68
N CYS A 176 -5.55 -6.98 1.47
CA CYS A 176 -6.23 -6.41 0.31
C CYS A 176 -7.43 -7.28 -0.15
N HIS A 177 -7.29 -8.61 -0.15
CA HIS A 177 -8.39 -9.53 -0.46
C HIS A 177 -9.55 -9.43 0.53
N GLN A 178 -9.28 -9.16 1.80
CA GLN A 178 -10.35 -8.93 2.78
C GLN A 178 -11.24 -7.75 2.40
N VAL A 179 -10.69 -6.68 1.81
CA VAL A 179 -11.48 -5.55 1.30
C VAL A 179 -12.34 -5.99 0.13
N MET A 180 -11.74 -6.67 -0.85
CA MET A 180 -12.46 -7.18 -2.03
C MET A 180 -13.60 -8.12 -1.65
N LEU A 181 -13.35 -9.06 -0.74
CA LEU A 181 -14.36 -10.01 -0.28
C LEU A 181 -15.48 -9.31 0.50
N LYS A 182 -15.17 -8.29 1.30
CA LYS A 182 -16.21 -7.50 1.99
C LYS A 182 -17.10 -6.74 1.00
N GLN A 183 -16.50 -6.08 0.00
CA GLN A 183 -17.25 -5.41 -1.07
C GLN A 183 -18.12 -6.41 -1.85
N LEU A 184 -17.55 -7.55 -2.23
CA LEU A 184 -18.26 -8.61 -2.93
C LEU A 184 -19.39 -9.22 -2.09
N THR A 185 -19.18 -9.45 -0.79
CA THR A 185 -20.21 -10.00 0.10
C THR A 185 -21.36 -8.99 0.29
N SER A 186 -21.05 -7.71 0.47
CA SER A 186 -22.08 -6.65 0.53
C SER A 186 -22.92 -6.62 -0.74
N TRP A 187 -22.26 -6.72 -1.89
CA TRP A 187 -22.91 -6.73 -3.19
C TRP A 187 -23.79 -7.98 -3.41
N LEU A 188 -23.24 -9.17 -3.17
CA LEU A 188 -23.95 -10.43 -3.44
C LEU A 188 -25.09 -10.73 -2.46
N LEU A 189 -24.98 -10.32 -1.19
CA LEU A 189 -25.97 -10.65 -0.17
C LEU A 189 -27.02 -9.54 0.02
N HIS A 190 -26.66 -8.29 -0.21
CA HIS A 190 -27.52 -7.14 0.12
C HIS A 190 -27.81 -6.24 -1.10
N GLY A 191 -27.26 -6.55 -2.29
CA GLY A 191 -27.37 -5.67 -3.47
C GLY A 191 -26.68 -4.31 -3.28
N HIS A 192 -25.88 -4.13 -2.22
CA HIS A 192 -25.34 -2.82 -1.85
C HIS A 192 -23.87 -2.70 -2.26
N LEU A 193 -23.60 -1.77 -3.19
CA LEU A 193 -22.27 -1.46 -3.68
C LEU A 193 -21.52 -0.52 -2.71
N LEU A 194 -20.75 -1.08 -1.79
CA LEU A 194 -19.89 -0.35 -0.85
C LEU A 194 -18.55 0.06 -1.51
N ASP A 195 -18.61 1.01 -2.44
CA ASP A 195 -17.42 1.50 -3.14
C ASP A 195 -17.34 3.04 -3.22
N PRO A 196 -17.06 3.73 -2.10
CA PRO A 196 -17.02 5.20 -2.05
C PRO A 196 -15.83 5.82 -2.81
N TYR A 197 -14.91 5.01 -3.34
CA TYR A 197 -13.68 5.41 -4.00
C TYR A 197 -13.55 4.90 -5.45
N SER A 198 -14.57 4.24 -6.00
CA SER A 198 -14.56 3.67 -7.36
C SER A 198 -13.36 2.74 -7.60
N GLU A 199 -13.14 1.82 -6.67
CA GLU A 199 -12.03 0.88 -6.62
C GLU A 199 -12.40 -0.55 -7.02
N PHE A 200 -13.70 -0.87 -6.97
CA PHE A 200 -14.21 -2.20 -7.23
C PHE A 200 -14.46 -2.39 -8.74
N PHE A 201 -14.47 -3.64 -9.18
CA PHE A 201 -14.70 -3.96 -10.60
C PHE A 201 -16.16 -3.84 -11.03
N ILE A 202 -17.10 -3.52 -10.13
CA ILE A 202 -18.51 -3.23 -10.43
C ILE A 202 -18.77 -1.76 -10.12
N GLU A 203 -19.34 -1.04 -11.08
CA GLU A 203 -19.68 0.38 -10.99
C GLU A 203 -21.17 0.57 -11.24
N SER A 204 -21.80 1.46 -10.47
CA SER A 204 -23.18 1.89 -10.66
C SER A 204 -23.23 3.03 -11.69
N CYS A 205 -23.88 2.79 -12.82
CA CYS A 205 -24.18 3.79 -13.82
C CYS A 205 -25.56 4.38 -13.50
N MET A 206 -25.57 5.53 -12.81
CA MET A 206 -26.80 6.31 -12.69
C MET A 206 -27.06 6.97 -14.03
N THR A 207 -28.10 6.53 -14.74
CA THR A 207 -28.63 7.28 -15.89
C THR A 207 -29.36 8.50 -15.33
N SER A 208 -28.63 9.60 -15.16
CA SER A 208 -29.28 10.89 -14.97
C SER A 208 -30.11 11.15 -16.22
N THR A 209 -31.43 11.00 -16.13
CA THR A 209 -32.38 11.54 -17.11
C THR A 209 -32.38 13.06 -17.01
N ASP A 210 -31.27 13.70 -17.34
CA ASP A 210 -31.16 15.15 -17.46
C ASP A 210 -30.49 15.44 -18.80
N GLY A 211 -31.32 15.61 -19.84
CA GLY A 211 -30.84 16.06 -21.15
C GLY A 211 -31.63 15.64 -22.39
N LEU A 212 -32.92 15.30 -22.31
CA LEU A 212 -33.78 15.30 -23.52
C LEU A 212 -34.85 16.38 -23.39
N HIS A 213 -34.45 17.60 -23.72
CA HIS A 213 -35.40 18.63 -24.14
C HIS A 213 -34.88 19.26 -25.43
N SER A 214 -35.81 19.47 -26.38
CA SER A 214 -35.63 19.97 -27.76
C SER A 214 -35.45 18.83 -28.78
N SER A 215 -36.41 18.44 -29.62
CA SER A 215 -37.64 19.09 -30.08
C SER A 215 -38.58 18.04 -30.68
N MET A 216 -39.87 18.03 -30.30
CA MET A 216 -40.95 17.58 -31.20
C MET A 216 -42.31 18.11 -30.70
N THR A 217 -42.77 19.20 -31.30
CA THR A 217 -44.21 19.51 -31.45
C THR A 217 -44.78 18.47 -32.44
N THR A 218 -45.95 17.83 -32.32
CA THR A 218 -47.30 18.26 -31.92
C THR A 218 -48.24 17.05 -31.98
N LEU A 219 -49.20 17.00 -31.03
CA LEU A 219 -50.59 16.54 -31.15
C LEU A 219 -50.94 15.03 -31.08
N ASP A 220 -51.86 14.77 -30.12
CA ASP A 220 -53.02 13.85 -30.13
C ASP A 220 -53.00 12.58 -29.24
N SER A 221 -53.83 12.69 -28.19
CA SER A 221 -54.83 11.73 -27.70
C SER A 221 -54.49 10.61 -26.68
N GLU A 222 -55.28 10.67 -25.60
CA GLU A 222 -55.81 9.60 -24.74
C GLU A 222 -54.92 8.93 -23.67
N SER A 223 -55.03 9.49 -22.46
CA SER A 223 -55.11 8.87 -21.12
C SER A 223 -54.73 7.40 -20.92
N VAL A 224 -53.59 7.18 -20.26
CA VAL A 224 -53.33 6.08 -19.31
C VAL A 224 -52.58 6.68 -18.11
N PRO A 225 -52.97 6.43 -16.85
CA PRO A 225 -52.16 6.84 -15.70
C PRO A 225 -51.04 5.81 -15.48
N ASP A 226 -49.99 5.88 -16.30
CA ASP A 226 -48.72 5.16 -16.05
C ASP A 226 -47.96 5.90 -14.94
N ASN A 227 -48.33 5.62 -13.69
CA ASN A 227 -47.63 6.14 -12.51
C ASN A 227 -47.09 5.02 -11.62
N VAL A 228 -46.78 3.87 -12.21
CA VAL A 228 -46.21 2.70 -11.53
C VAL A 228 -44.84 2.42 -12.16
N LEU A 229 -43.78 2.69 -11.39
CA LEU A 229 -42.37 2.31 -11.60
C LEU A 229 -41.51 3.20 -12.52
N ASN A 230 -41.33 4.47 -12.15
CA ASN A 230 -40.08 5.17 -12.47
C ASN A 230 -39.14 5.10 -11.26
N GLU A 231 -38.80 3.89 -10.81
CA GLU A 231 -37.56 3.73 -10.05
C GLU A 231 -36.41 3.92 -11.04
N PRO A 232 -35.41 4.77 -10.74
CA PRO A 232 -34.26 4.91 -11.62
C PRO A 232 -33.59 3.54 -11.73
N LEU A 233 -33.68 2.93 -12.91
CA LEU A 233 -33.02 1.67 -13.22
C LEU A 233 -31.51 1.91 -13.07
N THR A 234 -30.99 1.49 -11.93
CA THR A 234 -29.56 1.60 -11.63
C THR A 234 -28.87 0.52 -12.45
N GLU A 235 -28.25 0.91 -13.57
CA GLU A 235 -27.54 -0.04 -14.42
C GLU A 235 -26.13 -0.26 -13.88
N TYR A 236 -25.71 -1.52 -13.74
CA TYR A 236 -24.36 -1.83 -13.27
C TYR A 236 -23.44 -2.19 -14.43
N ARG A 237 -22.19 -1.72 -14.41
CA ARG A 237 -21.16 -2.03 -15.42
C ARG A 237 -19.95 -2.67 -14.77
N ILE A 238 -19.27 -3.54 -15.52
CA ILE A 238 -18.00 -4.12 -15.11
C ILE A 238 -16.86 -3.24 -15.63
N VAL A 239 -15.99 -2.79 -14.73
CA VAL A 239 -14.78 -2.04 -15.06
C VAL A 239 -13.66 -3.06 -15.26
N LEU A 240 -13.43 -3.49 -16.51
CA LEU A 240 -12.45 -4.53 -16.84
C LEU A 240 -11.03 -4.22 -16.36
N ASP A 241 -10.66 -2.95 -16.35
CA ASP A 241 -9.37 -2.45 -15.89
C ASP A 241 -9.16 -2.61 -14.36
N GLN A 242 -10.23 -2.86 -13.61
CA GLN A 242 -10.19 -3.18 -12.18
C GLN A 242 -10.35 -4.69 -11.93
N VAL A 243 -10.49 -5.54 -12.95
CA VAL A 243 -10.56 -7.00 -12.73
C VAL A 243 -9.13 -7.55 -12.65
N PRO A 244 -8.71 -8.11 -11.50
CA PRO A 244 -7.39 -8.72 -11.40
C PRO A 244 -7.27 -9.90 -12.37
N SER A 245 -6.13 -10.01 -13.07
CA SER A 245 -5.91 -11.01 -14.13
C SER A 245 -6.01 -12.48 -13.70
N TYR A 246 -5.84 -12.78 -12.42
CA TYR A 246 -5.98 -14.12 -11.86
C TYR A 246 -7.44 -14.51 -11.59
N ILE A 247 -8.38 -13.56 -11.65
CA ILE A 247 -9.82 -13.83 -11.52
C ILE A 247 -10.37 -14.12 -12.92
N PRO A 248 -11.05 -15.27 -13.13
CA PRO A 248 -11.67 -15.56 -14.41
C PRO A 248 -12.70 -14.49 -14.78
N PRO A 249 -12.79 -14.06 -16.06
CA PRO A 249 -13.72 -13.00 -16.48
C PRO A 249 -15.20 -13.36 -16.26
N SER A 250 -15.51 -14.65 -16.14
CA SER A 250 -16.86 -15.13 -15.81
C SER A 250 -17.31 -14.81 -14.38
N VAL A 251 -16.38 -14.54 -13.46
CA VAL A 251 -16.71 -14.24 -12.06
C VAL A 251 -17.31 -12.84 -11.90
N PRO A 252 -16.71 -11.75 -12.44
CA PRO A 252 -17.33 -10.43 -12.45
C PRO A 252 -18.73 -10.41 -13.09
N GLU A 253 -18.93 -11.14 -14.19
CA GLU A 253 -20.23 -11.24 -14.87
C GLU A 253 -21.31 -11.87 -13.99
N LYS A 254 -20.98 -13.00 -13.36
CA LYS A 254 -21.88 -13.66 -12.39
C LYS A 254 -22.14 -12.77 -11.19
N ALA A 255 -21.11 -12.10 -10.68
CA ALA A 255 -21.26 -11.21 -9.53
C ALA A 255 -22.17 -10.02 -9.86
N LYS A 256 -22.01 -9.38 -11.02
CA LYS A 256 -22.89 -8.32 -11.51
C LYS A 256 -24.34 -8.83 -11.56
N PHE A 257 -24.58 -9.97 -12.20
CA PHE A 257 -25.92 -10.53 -12.38
C PHE A 257 -26.63 -10.83 -11.05
N VAL A 258 -25.92 -11.42 -10.09
CA VAL A 258 -26.50 -11.80 -8.78
C VAL A 258 -26.83 -10.57 -7.94
N GLY A 259 -25.94 -9.58 -7.86
CA GLY A 259 -26.19 -8.39 -7.04
C GLY A 259 -27.14 -7.37 -7.67
N SER A 260 -27.48 -7.52 -8.96
CA SER A 260 -28.51 -6.71 -9.63
C SER A 260 -29.92 -7.31 -9.55
N MET A 261 -30.07 -8.51 -8.99
CA MET A 261 -31.39 -9.12 -8.72
C MET A 261 -31.98 -8.56 -7.43
#